data_AF-A0A9R1AQD2-F1
#
_entry.id   AF-A0A9R1AQD2-F1
#
_cell.length_a   1.000
_cell.length_b   1.000
_cell.length_c   1.000
_cell.angle_alpha   90.00
_cell.angle_beta   90.00
_cell.angle_gamma   90.00
#
_symmetry.space_group_name_H-M   'P 1'
#
loop_
_entity.id
_entity.type
_entity.pdbx_description
1 polymer ?
#
loop_
_entity_poly.entity_id
_entity_poly.type
_entity_poly.pdbx_seq_one_letter_code
_entity_poly.pdbx_strand_id
1 'polypeptide(L)'
;MPWRPRTIGETLLASTPLRSSTPLRHLSPKERLREAKREELGLISKERQRELDAAKAKAKAKSKGASGGDGDRILMGPPGLDYISLGLVDEEAIPKYELTVEDGLRLAIEYSRVLMRRHRARQTAESTLLRLKKEAIAALPEKLRAAAMVPDMTPFPANRYMATLTPRIEGYIEKVRDAAKKYSVKEKLR
;
A
#
# COMPACT_ATOMS: atom_id res chain seq x y z
N MET A 1 -32.88 46.13 29.07
CA MET A 1 -32.52 45.35 30.27
C MET A 1 -32.69 43.86 29.98
N PRO A 2 -31.92 42.99 30.63
CA PRO A 2 -31.15 41.92 29.98
C PRO A 2 -31.55 40.51 30.44
N TRP A 3 -31.57 39.50 29.56
CA TRP A 3 -31.54 38.10 30.00
C TRP A 3 -30.84 37.19 28.96
N ARG A 4 -29.55 36.95 29.17
CA ARG A 4 -28.92 35.63 29.02
C ARG A 4 -28.56 35.17 30.44
N PRO A 5 -28.25 33.89 30.76
CA PRO A 5 -28.09 32.70 29.89
C PRO A 5 -28.75 31.41 30.46
N ARG A 6 -28.75 30.32 29.70
CA ARG A 6 -28.44 28.99 30.28
C ARG A 6 -27.87 28.03 29.24
N THR A 7 -26.64 27.63 29.54
CA THR A 7 -25.79 26.58 28.98
C THR A 7 -26.35 25.19 29.29
N ILE A 8 -26.24 24.25 28.33
CA ILE A 8 -26.01 22.79 28.39
C ILE A 8 -26.02 22.37 26.90
N GLY A 9 -25.09 21.65 26.29
CA GLY A 9 -23.84 21.02 26.68
C GLY A 9 -23.17 20.54 25.38
N GLU A 10 -21.86 20.38 25.47
CA GLU A 10 -20.88 19.89 24.52
C GLU A 10 -21.37 18.78 23.54
N THR A 11 -21.14 18.97 22.23
CA THR A 11 -20.03 18.36 21.47
C THR A 11 -20.24 18.62 19.97
N LEU A 12 -19.73 19.75 19.48
CA LEU A 12 -19.40 19.92 18.06
C LEU A 12 -17.99 20.49 17.98
N LEU A 13 -17.01 19.74 18.49
CA LEU A 13 -15.63 19.81 18.02
C LEU A 13 -15.54 19.12 16.66
N ALA A 14 -16.33 19.61 15.71
CA ALA A 14 -16.23 19.27 14.30
C ALA A 14 -14.94 19.91 13.76
N SER A 15 -13.88 19.10 13.75
CA SER A 15 -12.75 19.15 12.82
C SER A 15 -12.21 20.55 12.50
N THR A 16 -11.29 21.06 13.32
CA THR A 16 -10.31 22.04 12.83
C THR A 16 -9.30 21.31 11.94
N PRO A 17 -9.21 21.60 10.63
CA PRO A 17 -8.12 21.07 9.79
C PRO A 17 -6.79 21.78 10.06
N LEU A 18 -6.80 22.83 10.89
CA LEU A 18 -5.67 23.73 11.14
C LEU A 18 -4.53 23.12 11.96
N ARG A 19 -4.63 21.86 12.36
CA ARG A 19 -3.56 21.11 13.06
C ARG A 19 -2.94 20.02 12.20
N SER A 20 -3.36 19.87 10.95
CA SER A 20 -2.71 18.95 10.01
C SER A 20 -1.36 19.53 9.56
N SER A 21 -0.30 18.72 9.64
CA SER A 21 1.03 19.13 9.22
C SER A 21 1.05 19.26 7.70
N THR A 22 1.37 20.44 7.18
CA THR A 22 1.72 20.58 5.76
C THR A 22 3.09 19.94 5.51
N PRO A 23 3.25 19.15 4.45
CA PRO A 23 4.54 18.61 4.08
C PRO A 23 5.43 19.76 3.58
N LEU A 24 6.56 19.97 4.26
CA LEU A 24 7.64 20.92 3.95
C LEU A 24 7.20 22.39 3.83
N ARG A 25 7.51 23.19 4.86
CA ARG A 25 7.31 24.65 4.85
C ARG A 25 8.29 25.27 3.84
N HIS A 26 7.78 25.76 2.72
CA HIS A 26 8.58 26.58 1.81
C HIS A 26 8.68 28.01 2.34
N LEU A 27 9.80 28.34 2.98
CA LEU A 27 10.12 29.72 3.39
C LEU A 27 10.87 30.46 2.29
N SER A 28 10.47 31.70 2.03
CA SER A 28 11.23 32.60 1.16
C SER A 28 12.60 32.95 1.80
N PRO A 29 13.62 33.32 1.01
CA PRO A 29 14.96 33.62 1.56
C PRO A 29 14.96 34.69 2.66
N LYS A 30 14.11 35.72 2.54
CA LYS A 30 13.97 36.80 3.54
C LYS A 30 13.40 36.29 4.86
N GLU A 31 12.45 35.35 4.80
CA GLU A 31 11.82 34.76 5.98
C GLU A 31 12.77 33.81 6.72
N ARG A 32 13.59 33.06 5.99
CA ARG A 32 14.65 32.21 6.58
C ARG A 32 15.65 33.03 7.39
N LEU A 33 16.09 34.17 6.87
CA LEU A 33 17.00 35.07 7.58
C LEU A 33 16.35 35.68 8.83
N ARG A 34 15.05 35.98 8.76
CA ARG A 34 14.28 36.49 9.91
C ARG A 34 14.07 35.43 10.98
N GLU A 35 13.83 34.18 10.58
CA GLU A 35 13.68 33.06 11.50
C GLU A 35 15.04 32.69 12.13
N ALA A 36 16.14 32.73 11.38
CA ALA A 36 17.50 32.56 11.91
C ALA A 36 17.85 33.61 12.97
N LYS A 37 17.56 34.90 12.72
CA LYS A 37 17.74 35.96 13.73
C LYS A 37 16.86 35.77 14.97
N ARG A 38 15.66 35.17 14.81
CA ARG A 38 14.79 34.84 15.94
C ARG A 38 15.31 33.65 16.73
N GLU A 39 15.88 32.65 16.05
CA GLU A 39 16.58 31.52 16.67
C GLU A 39 17.81 31.99 17.45
N GLU A 40 18.60 32.92 16.91
CA GLU A 40 19.72 33.57 17.60
C GLU A 40 19.25 34.29 18.88
N LEU A 41 18.06 34.90 18.85
CA LEU A 41 17.42 35.56 20.00
C LEU A 41 16.63 34.59 20.90
N GLY A 42 16.66 33.28 20.64
CA GLY A 42 15.99 32.25 21.44
C GLY A 42 14.47 32.13 21.25
N LEU A 43 13.87 32.84 20.29
CA LEU A 43 12.44 32.75 19.96
C LEU A 43 12.22 31.68 18.87
N ILE A 44 11.86 30.47 19.29
CA ILE A 44 11.61 29.34 18.39
C ILE A 44 10.12 29.26 18.01
N SER A 45 9.83 29.13 16.71
CA SER A 45 8.47 28.92 16.21
C SER A 45 7.94 27.52 16.52
N LYS A 46 6.62 27.35 16.65
CA LYS A 46 5.99 26.03 16.89
C LYS A 46 6.30 25.01 15.79
N GLU A 47 6.54 25.49 14.57
CA GLU A 47 6.87 24.66 13.41
C GLU A 47 8.33 24.22 13.46
N ARG A 48 9.25 25.11 13.83
CA ARG A 48 10.67 24.79 14.04
C ARG A 48 10.90 23.80 15.17
N GLN A 49 10.14 23.89 16.26
CA GLN A 49 10.16 22.88 17.32
C GLN A 49 9.80 21.48 16.78
N ARG A 50 8.78 21.38 15.93
CA ARG A 50 8.39 20.10 15.31
C ARG A 50 9.46 19.56 14.36
N GLU A 51 10.14 20.44 13.62
CA GLU A 51 11.27 20.03 12.77
C GLU A 51 12.43 19.47 13.60
N LEU A 52 12.77 20.13 14.71
CA LEU A 52 13.79 19.65 15.63
C LEU A 52 13.40 18.32 16.28
N ASP A 53 12.14 18.15 16.68
CA ASP A 53 11.64 16.90 17.25
C ASP A 53 11.62 15.77 16.22
N ALA A 54 11.26 16.05 14.96
CA ALA A 54 11.33 15.09 13.86
C ALA A 54 12.78 14.73 13.51
N ALA A 55 13.71 15.68 13.53
CA ALA A 55 15.13 15.44 13.33
C ALA A 55 15.72 14.58 14.46
N LYS A 56 15.35 14.86 15.73
CA LYS A 56 15.72 14.03 16.89
C LYS A 56 15.13 12.62 16.80
N ALA A 57 13.87 12.48 16.37
CA ALA A 57 13.24 11.18 16.16
C ALA A 57 13.93 10.36 15.05
N LYS A 58 14.28 11.01 13.93
CA LYS A 58 15.06 10.39 12.84
C LYS A 58 16.47 10.00 13.30
N ALA A 59 17.16 10.85 14.06
CA ALA A 59 18.47 10.53 14.63
C ALA A 59 18.38 9.35 15.60
N LYS A 60 17.33 9.30 16.44
CA LYS A 60 17.06 8.18 17.35
C LYS A 60 16.75 6.88 16.58
N ALA A 61 15.99 6.95 15.49
CA ALA A 61 15.75 5.81 14.60
C ALA A 61 17.05 5.33 13.93
N LYS A 62 17.91 6.26 13.49
CA LYS A 62 19.23 5.98 12.93
C LYS A 62 20.13 5.27 13.96
N SER A 63 20.09 5.69 15.22
CA SER A 63 20.85 5.06 16.33
C SER A 63 20.30 3.70 16.77
N LYS A 64 19.04 3.39 16.47
CA LYS A 64 18.37 2.12 16.80
C LYS A 64 18.44 1.07 15.67
N GLY A 65 19.39 1.23 14.74
CA GLY A 65 19.68 0.21 13.72
C GLY A 65 18.89 0.36 12.41
N ALA A 66 18.25 1.51 12.14
CA ALA A 66 17.64 1.78 10.83
C ALA A 66 18.60 2.55 9.90
N SER A 67 19.86 2.11 9.82
CA SER A 67 20.90 2.75 9.02
C SER A 67 21.88 1.69 8.54
N GLY A 68 21.71 1.24 7.30
CA GLY A 68 22.75 0.50 6.58
C GLY A 68 24.06 1.27 6.65
N GLY A 69 25.04 0.67 7.30
CA GLY A 69 26.44 1.04 7.20
C GLY A 69 27.03 0.45 5.92
N ASP A 70 28.14 1.04 5.46
CA ASP A 70 28.90 0.62 4.28
C ASP A 70 29.01 -0.92 4.19
N GLY A 71 28.33 -1.51 3.20
CA GLY A 71 28.38 -2.93 2.89
C GLY A 71 27.31 -3.81 3.53
N ASP A 72 26.47 -3.28 4.44
CA ASP A 72 25.50 -4.09 5.15
C ASP A 72 24.21 -4.26 4.32
N ARG A 73 23.83 -5.52 4.08
CA ARG A 73 22.63 -5.87 3.31
C ARG A 73 21.43 -5.17 3.95
N ILE A 74 20.57 -4.59 3.13
CA ILE A 74 19.29 -4.05 3.61
C ILE A 74 18.45 -5.25 4.07
N LEU A 75 18.50 -5.57 5.37
CA LEU A 75 17.65 -6.57 6.00
C LEU A 75 16.19 -6.14 5.78
N MET A 76 15.51 -6.82 4.86
CA MET A 76 14.10 -6.55 4.57
C MET A 76 13.25 -7.38 5.53
N GLY A 77 12.97 -6.82 6.70
CA GLY A 77 12.15 -7.49 7.71
C GLY A 77 12.61 -7.23 9.14
N PRO A 78 11.98 -7.87 10.14
CA PRO A 78 12.49 -7.86 11.50
C PRO A 78 13.87 -8.55 11.55
N PRO A 79 14.82 -8.03 12.35
CA PRO A 79 16.16 -8.60 12.44
C PRO A 79 16.08 -10.06 12.92
N GLY A 80 16.80 -10.95 12.24
CA GLY A 80 16.84 -12.38 12.57
C GLY A 80 15.82 -13.28 11.85
N LEU A 81 14.94 -12.72 11.01
CA LEU A 81 14.01 -13.48 10.16
C LEU A 81 14.50 -13.58 8.70
N ASP A 82 15.78 -13.34 8.46
CA ASP A 82 16.35 -13.45 7.12
C ASP A 82 16.70 -14.91 6.82
N TYR A 83 16.55 -15.32 5.55
CA TYR A 83 16.89 -16.68 5.12
C TYR A 83 18.34 -17.08 5.42
N ILE A 84 19.23 -16.08 5.47
CA ILE A 84 20.63 -16.23 5.86
C ILE A 84 20.77 -16.48 7.37
N SER A 85 20.14 -15.64 8.20
CA SER A 85 20.18 -15.79 9.67
C SER A 85 19.50 -17.07 10.15
N LEU A 86 18.52 -17.56 9.40
CA LEU A 86 17.85 -18.84 9.63
C LEU A 86 18.66 -20.06 9.14
N GLY A 87 19.81 -19.85 8.49
CA GLY A 87 20.67 -20.93 7.96
C GLY A 87 20.05 -21.71 6.80
N LEU A 88 19.05 -21.13 6.11
CA LEU A 88 18.42 -21.75 4.94
C LEU A 88 19.19 -21.48 3.65
N VAL A 89 19.93 -20.37 3.60
CA VAL A 89 20.72 -19.94 2.44
C VAL A 89 22.10 -19.51 2.90
N ASP A 90 23.13 -20.16 2.38
CA ASP A 90 24.52 -19.78 2.62
C ASP A 90 24.84 -18.47 1.90
N GLU A 91 25.47 -17.53 2.60
CA GLU A 91 25.78 -16.20 2.06
C GLU A 91 26.70 -16.24 0.84
N GLU A 92 27.61 -17.21 0.83
CA GLU A 92 28.63 -17.40 -0.21
C GLU A 92 28.05 -18.01 -1.49
N ALA A 93 26.95 -18.76 -1.38
CA ALA A 93 26.27 -19.38 -2.50
C ALA A 93 25.38 -18.41 -3.29
N ILE A 94 25.18 -17.18 -2.78
CA ILE A 94 24.34 -16.18 -3.45
C ILE A 94 25.10 -15.61 -4.65
N PRO A 95 24.65 -15.88 -5.89
CA PRO A 95 25.29 -15.31 -7.07
C PRO A 95 25.19 -13.79 -7.03
N LYS A 96 26.35 -13.12 -7.03
CA LYS A 96 26.45 -11.67 -7.16
C LYS A 96 26.38 -11.33 -8.64
N TYR A 97 25.28 -10.71 -9.07
CA TYR A 97 25.16 -10.20 -10.42
C TYR A 97 25.57 -8.73 -10.45
N GLU A 98 26.57 -8.41 -11.26
CA GLU A 98 26.95 -7.03 -11.55
C GLU A 98 25.97 -6.48 -12.59
N LEU A 99 24.87 -5.89 -12.13
CA LEU A 99 24.06 -5.05 -13.00
C LEU A 99 24.72 -3.66 -13.04
N THR A 100 25.08 -3.18 -14.23
CA THR A 100 25.52 -1.79 -14.35
C THR A 100 24.38 -0.87 -13.88
N VAL A 101 24.73 0.18 -13.13
CA VAL A 101 23.72 1.13 -12.61
C VAL A 101 22.88 1.72 -13.74
N GLU A 102 23.51 1.94 -14.90
CA GLU A 102 22.85 2.46 -16.10
C GLU A 102 21.77 1.52 -16.65
N ASP A 103 22.05 0.22 -16.75
CA ASP A 103 21.08 -0.74 -17.28
C ASP A 103 19.92 -0.96 -16.30
N GLY A 104 20.18 -0.94 -14.99
CA GLY A 104 19.13 -0.96 -13.97
C GLY A 104 18.17 0.23 -14.09
N LEU A 105 18.72 1.45 -14.28
CA LEU A 105 17.91 2.65 -14.47
C LEU A 105 17.10 2.60 -15.78
N ARG A 106 17.71 2.13 -16.88
CA ARG A 106 17.03 1.97 -18.17
C ARG A 106 15.84 1.01 -18.06
N LEU A 107 16.04 -0.17 -17.45
CA LEU A 107 15.00 -1.18 -17.26
C LEU A 107 13.85 -0.67 -16.38
N ALA A 108 14.17 0.04 -15.30
CA ALA A 108 13.15 0.61 -14.41
C ALA A 108 12.29 1.67 -15.13
N ILE A 109 12.92 2.54 -15.93
CA ILE A 109 12.21 3.55 -16.72
C ILE A 109 11.28 2.88 -17.73
N GLU A 110 11.75 1.89 -18.49
CA GLU A 110 10.92 1.18 -19.46
C GLU A 110 9.76 0.41 -18.81
N TYR A 111 10.02 -0.27 -17.69
CA TYR A 111 8.97 -0.93 -16.93
C TYR A 111 7.89 0.06 -16.47
N SER A 112 8.30 1.21 -15.94
CA SER A 112 7.37 2.26 -15.51
C SER A 112 6.52 2.80 -16.69
N ARG A 113 7.14 2.98 -17.86
CA ARG A 113 6.45 3.42 -19.09
C ARG A 113 5.42 2.39 -19.55
N VAL A 114 5.77 1.10 -19.56
CA VAL A 114 4.85 0.01 -19.91
C VAL A 114 3.68 -0.06 -18.93
N LEU A 115 3.96 0.02 -17.63
CA LEU A 115 2.95 -0.03 -16.58
C LEU A 115 1.96 1.13 -16.70
N MET A 116 2.44 2.35 -16.93
CA MET A 116 1.59 3.53 -17.09
C MET A 116 0.74 3.47 -18.36
N ARG A 117 1.27 2.92 -19.45
CA ARG A 117 0.47 2.67 -20.67
C ARG A 117 -0.67 1.69 -20.39
N ARG A 118 -0.38 0.56 -19.74
CA ARG A 118 -1.39 -0.44 -19.36
C ARG A 118 -2.44 0.14 -18.40
N HIS A 119 -2.01 0.94 -17.43
CA HIS A 119 -2.91 1.58 -16.48
C HIS A 119 -3.88 2.53 -17.18
N ARG A 120 -3.39 3.40 -18.07
CA ARG A 120 -4.24 4.32 -18.84
C ARG A 120 -5.22 3.57 -19.73
N ALA A 121 -4.77 2.52 -20.43
CA ALA A 121 -5.64 1.68 -21.25
C ALA A 121 -6.77 1.03 -20.43
N ARG A 122 -6.44 0.55 -19.22
CA ARG A 122 -7.41 0.00 -18.28
C ARG A 122 -8.41 1.07 -17.82
N GLN A 123 -7.93 2.24 -17.40
CA GLN A 123 -8.80 3.36 -16.99
C GLN A 123 -9.77 3.77 -18.09
N THR A 124 -9.29 3.87 -19.34
CA THR A 124 -10.15 4.18 -20.48
C THR A 124 -11.22 3.11 -20.68
N ALA A 125 -10.85 1.82 -20.64
CA ALA A 125 -11.79 0.72 -20.81
C ALA A 125 -12.84 0.64 -19.68
N GLU A 126 -12.42 0.86 -18.43
CA GLU A 126 -13.34 0.89 -17.28
C GLU A 126 -14.30 2.09 -17.36
N SER A 127 -13.80 3.26 -17.76
CA SER A 127 -14.62 4.47 -17.92
C SER A 127 -15.65 4.33 -19.05
N THR A 128 -15.28 3.74 -20.18
CA THR A 128 -16.20 3.50 -21.31
C THR A 128 -17.24 2.47 -20.94
N LEU A 129 -16.84 1.36 -20.29
CA LEU A 129 -17.76 0.34 -19.79
C LEU A 129 -18.78 0.94 -18.81
N LEU A 130 -18.33 1.78 -17.87
CA LEU A 130 -19.21 2.45 -16.91
C LEU A 130 -20.19 3.40 -17.60
N ARG A 131 -19.75 4.16 -18.61
CA ARG A 131 -20.62 5.03 -19.41
C ARG A 131 -21.70 4.22 -20.13
N LEU A 132 -21.29 3.18 -20.86
CA LEU A 132 -22.20 2.30 -21.59
C LEU A 132 -23.19 1.59 -20.65
N LYS A 133 -22.74 1.16 -19.45
CA LYS A 133 -23.63 0.58 -18.43
C LYS A 133 -24.73 1.57 -18.02
N LYS A 134 -24.40 2.85 -17.80
CA LYS A 134 -25.37 3.88 -17.43
C LYS A 134 -26.37 4.15 -18.56
N GLU A 135 -25.88 4.26 -19.79
CA GLU A 135 -26.72 4.45 -20.98
C GLU A 135 -27.67 3.27 -21.19
N ALA A 136 -27.18 2.04 -21.00
CA ALA A 136 -28.00 0.84 -21.09
C ALA A 136 -29.12 0.81 -20.02
N ILE A 137 -28.83 1.20 -18.77
CA ILE A 137 -29.85 1.29 -17.71
C ILE A 137 -30.89 2.38 -18.03
N ALA A 138 -30.45 3.51 -18.61
CA ALA A 138 -31.35 4.60 -18.98
C ALA A 138 -32.31 4.22 -20.12
N ALA A 139 -31.87 3.35 -21.05
CA ALA A 139 -32.69 2.85 -22.14
C ALA A 139 -33.75 1.81 -21.72
N LEU A 140 -33.73 1.32 -20.47
CA LEU A 140 -34.70 0.34 -19.99
C LEU A 140 -36.07 0.98 -19.67
N PRO A 141 -37.18 0.23 -19.81
CA PRO A 141 -38.49 0.64 -19.31
C PRO A 141 -38.48 0.91 -17.80
N GLU A 142 -39.33 1.82 -17.33
CA GLU A 142 -39.29 2.35 -15.95
C GLU A 142 -39.32 1.27 -14.85
N LYS A 143 -40.14 0.22 -15.03
CA LYS A 143 -40.24 -0.90 -14.09
C LYS A 143 -38.92 -1.66 -13.94
N LEU A 144 -38.20 -1.88 -15.04
CA LEU A 144 -36.92 -2.61 -15.04
C LEU A 144 -35.75 -1.71 -14.63
N ARG A 145 -35.82 -0.41 -14.95
CA ARG A 145 -34.83 0.58 -14.53
C ARG A 145 -34.74 0.69 -13.01
N ALA A 146 -35.87 0.66 -12.31
CA ALA A 146 -35.92 0.67 -10.85
C ALA A 146 -35.25 -0.58 -10.25
N ALA A 147 -35.51 -1.77 -10.81
CA ALA A 147 -34.87 -3.01 -10.38
C ALA A 147 -33.35 -3.03 -10.66
N ALA A 148 -32.93 -2.55 -11.83
CA ALA A 148 -31.52 -2.54 -12.25
C ALA A 148 -30.64 -1.55 -11.46
N MET A 149 -31.22 -0.58 -10.75
CA MET A 149 -30.48 0.33 -9.86
C MET A 149 -30.08 -0.31 -8.54
N VAL A 150 -30.74 -1.40 -8.13
CA VAL A 150 -30.41 -2.12 -6.92
C VAL A 150 -29.19 -3.01 -7.18
N PRO A 151 -28.10 -2.89 -6.40
CA PRO A 151 -26.96 -3.79 -6.50
C PRO A 151 -27.35 -5.24 -6.20
N ASP A 152 -26.89 -6.17 -7.02
CA ASP A 152 -27.03 -7.60 -6.74
C ASP A 152 -26.12 -8.01 -5.57
N MET A 153 -26.73 -8.55 -4.52
CA MET A 153 -26.05 -9.00 -3.30
C MET A 153 -25.75 -10.51 -3.31
N THR A 154 -26.07 -11.21 -4.40
CA THR A 154 -25.72 -12.62 -4.53
C THR A 154 -24.19 -12.78 -4.52
N PRO A 155 -23.64 -13.69 -3.69
CA PRO A 155 -22.22 -13.90 -3.65
C PRO A 155 -21.74 -14.48 -4.98
N PHE A 156 -20.50 -14.18 -5.35
CA PHE A 156 -19.90 -14.79 -6.54
C PHE A 156 -19.86 -16.32 -6.41
N PRO A 157 -20.05 -17.05 -7.52
CA PRO A 157 -20.06 -18.50 -7.49
C PRO A 157 -18.69 -19.04 -7.04
N ALA A 158 -18.71 -20.02 -6.12
CA ALA A 158 -17.50 -20.65 -5.58
C ALA A 158 -16.64 -21.35 -6.65
N ASN A 159 -17.22 -21.66 -7.81
CA ASN A 159 -16.55 -22.36 -8.93
C ASN A 159 -15.73 -21.43 -9.85
N ARG A 160 -15.46 -20.19 -9.44
CA ARG A 160 -14.59 -19.28 -10.19
C ARG A 160 -13.12 -19.63 -9.94
N TYR A 161 -12.56 -20.48 -10.79
CA TYR A 161 -11.14 -20.84 -10.74
C TYR A 161 -10.26 -19.69 -11.22
N MET A 162 -9.14 -19.48 -10.53
CA MET A 162 -8.08 -18.60 -11.03
C MET A 162 -7.42 -19.26 -12.25
N ALA A 163 -7.05 -18.45 -13.23
CA ALA A 163 -6.26 -18.93 -14.36
C ALA A 163 -4.89 -19.41 -13.84
N THR A 164 -4.61 -20.69 -14.02
CA THR A 164 -3.32 -21.31 -13.71
C THR A 164 -2.39 -21.25 -14.92
N LEU A 165 -1.07 -21.32 -14.68
CA LEU A 165 -0.06 -21.30 -15.75
C LEU A 165 -0.24 -22.44 -16.76
N THR A 166 -0.70 -23.60 -16.28
CA THR A 166 -0.99 -24.77 -17.10
C THR A 166 -2.48 -25.11 -17.00
N PRO A 167 -3.10 -25.61 -18.10
CA PRO A 167 -4.45 -26.16 -18.04
C PRO A 167 -4.49 -27.39 -17.12
N ARG A 168 -5.70 -27.79 -16.74
CA ARG A 168 -5.91 -28.90 -15.80
C ARG A 168 -5.61 -30.25 -16.46
N ILE A 169 -4.93 -31.12 -15.72
CA ILE A 169 -4.63 -32.49 -16.17
C ILE A 169 -5.90 -33.35 -16.09
N GLU A 170 -6.23 -34.03 -17.19
CA GLU A 170 -7.36 -34.95 -17.27
C GLU A 170 -7.22 -36.12 -16.29
N GLY A 171 -8.32 -36.49 -15.63
CA GLY A 171 -8.34 -37.61 -14.68
C GLY A 171 -7.48 -37.43 -13.41
N TYR A 172 -6.89 -36.25 -13.17
CA TYR A 172 -6.02 -36.05 -11.99
C TYR A 172 -6.77 -36.27 -10.67
N ILE A 173 -8.01 -35.79 -10.55
CA ILE A 173 -8.82 -36.04 -9.33
C ILE A 173 -9.03 -37.53 -9.11
N GLU A 174 -9.33 -38.28 -10.17
CA GLU A 174 -9.62 -39.71 -10.08
C GLU A 174 -8.39 -40.48 -9.63
N LYS A 175 -7.23 -40.19 -10.24
CA LYS A 175 -5.93 -40.74 -9.83
C LYS A 175 -5.61 -40.45 -8.36
N VAL A 176 -5.86 -39.21 -7.90
CA VAL A 176 -5.66 -38.83 -6.49
C VAL A 176 -6.63 -39.57 -5.57
N ARG A 177 -7.91 -39.69 -5.95
CA ARG A 177 -8.92 -40.44 -5.18
C ARG A 177 -8.56 -41.92 -5.10
N ASP A 178 -8.11 -42.52 -6.20
CA ASP A 178 -7.73 -43.93 -6.24
C ASP A 178 -6.45 -44.19 -5.45
N ALA A 179 -5.48 -43.28 -5.49
CA ALA A 179 -4.32 -43.33 -4.62
C ALA A 179 -4.71 -43.21 -3.15
N ALA A 180 -5.54 -42.23 -2.77
CA ALA A 180 -5.98 -42.04 -1.39
C ALA A 180 -6.73 -43.28 -0.85
N LYS A 181 -7.61 -43.89 -1.66
CA LYS A 181 -8.26 -45.16 -1.32
C LYS A 181 -7.25 -46.27 -1.05
N LYS A 182 -6.21 -46.41 -1.87
CA LYS A 182 -5.14 -47.43 -1.68
C LYS A 182 -4.35 -47.23 -0.38
N TYR A 183 -4.09 -46.00 0.03
CA TYR A 183 -3.30 -45.71 1.25
C TYR A 183 -4.15 -45.74 2.53
N SER A 184 -5.42 -45.32 2.49
CA SER A 184 -6.32 -45.30 3.66
C SER A 184 -6.60 -46.68 4.29
N VAL A 185 -6.42 -47.77 3.54
CA VAL A 185 -6.65 -49.14 4.04
C VAL A 185 -5.45 -49.69 4.83
N LYS A 186 -4.27 -49.05 4.76
CA LYS A 186 -3.04 -49.57 5.39
C LYS A 186 -2.77 -49.11 6.83
N GLU A 187 -3.51 -48.14 7.37
CA GLU A 187 -3.43 -47.77 8.79
C GLU A 187 -4.53 -48.49 9.60
N LYS A 188 -4.31 -49.77 9.90
CA LYS A 188 -4.94 -50.37 11.09
C LYS A 188 -4.07 -50.03 12.30
N LEU A 189 -4.71 -49.43 13.31
CA LEU A 189 -4.19 -49.07 14.64
C LEU A 189 -3.06 -50.01 15.11
N ARG A 190 -1.92 -49.40 15.44
CA ARG A 190 -1.00 -49.91 16.45
C ARG A 190 -1.10 -49.03 17.68
#